data_AF-A0A661APE5-F1
#
_entry.id   AF-A0A661APE5-F1
#
_cell.length_a   1.000
_cell.length_b   1.000
_cell.length_c   1.000
_cell.angle_alpha   90.00
_cell.angle_beta   90.00
_cell.angle_gamma   90.00
#
_symmetry.space_group_name_H-M   'P 1'
#
loop_
_entity.id
_entity.type
_entity.pdbx_description
1 polymer ?
#
loop_
_entity_poly.entity_id
_entity_poly.type
_entity_poly.pdbx_seq_one_letter_code
_entity_poly.pdbx_strand_id
1 'polypeptide(L)'
;MKMEKVNRILDALIAIAFIYLIYMLVWPQYTSIKEKNLEAKVKANLYEIRCAVEQYAAYNNGYFPKSVDDFIPYLHEGKFPVNPYTGSPLTKDDIKTHQYIAPTDPKDDSPNGVNGKFRGEPGKIVYAFFIPPGDTLPTAYGLVGFNKNGEPIFYIDPGKKKHIFVLHN
;
A
#
# COMPACT_ATOMS: atom_id res chain seq x y z
N MET A 1 43.97 38.96 -20.96
CA MET A 1 43.76 37.56 -21.42
C MET A 1 43.83 36.50 -20.30
N LYS A 2 44.82 36.50 -19.39
CA LYS A 2 44.90 35.50 -18.29
C LYS A 2 43.77 35.67 -17.24
N MET A 3 43.46 36.90 -16.87
CA MET A 3 42.39 37.23 -15.90
C MET A 3 40.97 36.88 -16.40
N GLU A 4 40.65 37.13 -17.68
CA GLU A 4 39.33 36.75 -18.22
C GLU A 4 39.10 35.24 -18.23
N LYS A 5 40.15 34.45 -18.53
CA LYS A 5 40.05 32.99 -18.47
C LYS A 5 39.83 32.51 -17.04
N VAL A 6 40.48 33.12 -16.05
CA VAL A 6 40.29 32.79 -14.62
C VAL A 6 38.87 33.15 -14.16
N ASN A 7 38.36 34.32 -14.52
CA ASN A 7 36.99 34.73 -14.17
C ASN A 7 35.95 33.79 -14.79
N ARG A 8 36.10 33.41 -16.07
CA ARG A 8 35.19 32.45 -16.73
C ARG A 8 35.21 31.07 -16.06
N ILE A 9 36.38 30.59 -15.62
CA ILE A 9 36.49 29.33 -14.87
C ILE A 9 35.80 29.47 -13.51
N LEU A 10 36.01 30.58 -12.81
CA LEU A 10 35.39 30.84 -11.52
C LEU A 10 33.86 30.92 -11.64
N ASP A 11 33.34 31.64 -12.63
CA ASP A 11 31.90 31.74 -12.90
C ASP A 11 31.28 30.37 -13.19
N ALA A 12 31.97 29.53 -13.98
CA ALA A 12 31.54 28.16 -14.25
C ALA A 12 31.55 27.29 -12.98
N LEU A 13 32.58 27.40 -12.13
CA LEU A 13 32.66 26.68 -10.86
C LEU A 13 31.56 27.11 -9.89
N ILE A 14 31.27 28.42 -9.82
CA ILE A 14 30.17 28.95 -9.02
C ILE A 14 28.83 28.40 -9.54
N ALA A 15 28.60 28.42 -10.84
CA ALA A 15 27.38 27.87 -11.44
C ALA A 15 27.21 26.36 -11.13
N ILE A 16 28.28 25.58 -11.25
CA ILE A 16 28.28 24.15 -10.90
C ILE A 16 27.98 23.96 -9.40
N ALA A 17 28.58 24.78 -8.53
CA ALA A 17 28.32 24.72 -7.09
C ALA A 17 26.83 25.01 -6.77
N PHE A 18 26.22 25.98 -7.45
CA PHE A 18 24.78 26.26 -7.32
C PHE A 18 23.92 25.08 -7.79
N ILE A 19 24.25 24.45 -8.92
CA ILE A 19 23.53 23.27 -9.40
C ILE A 19 23.60 22.13 -8.38
N TYR A 20 24.77 21.88 -7.79
CA TYR A 20 24.95 20.86 -6.75
C TYR A 20 24.15 21.17 -5.49
N LEU A 21 24.12 22.44 -5.05
CA LEU A 21 23.30 22.87 -3.91
C LEU A 21 21.82 22.59 -4.15
N ILE A 22 21.30 22.95 -5.32
CA ILE A 22 19.90 22.68 -5.68
C ILE A 22 19.63 21.18 -5.68
N TYR A 23 20.51 20.39 -6.29
CA TYR A 23 20.36 18.94 -6.36
C TYR A 23 20.25 18.29 -4.97
N MET A 24 21.11 18.70 -4.02
CA MET A 24 21.08 18.18 -2.65
C MET A 24 19.76 18.48 -1.92
N LEU A 25 19.12 19.62 -2.19
CA LEU A 25 17.83 19.97 -1.59
C LEU A 25 16.67 19.20 -2.22
N VAL A 26 16.68 19.05 -3.55
CA VAL A 26 15.56 18.45 -4.29
C VAL A 26 15.53 16.93 -4.16
N TRP A 27 16.68 16.26 -4.13
CA TRP A 27 16.78 14.80 -4.10
C TRP A 27 16.01 14.10 -2.95
N PRO A 28 16.17 14.48 -1.67
CA PRO A 28 15.45 13.84 -0.56
C PRO A 28 13.93 14.07 -0.66
N GLN A 29 13.50 15.24 -1.14
CA GLN A 29 12.09 15.55 -1.31
C GLN A 29 11.49 14.73 -2.46
N TYR A 30 12.20 14.63 -3.59
CA TYR A 30 11.77 13.84 -4.74
C TYR A 30 11.58 12.36 -4.38
N THR A 31 12.56 11.77 -3.69
CA THR A 31 12.48 10.35 -3.26
C THR A 31 11.32 10.12 -2.30
N SER A 32 11.11 11.01 -1.32
CA SER A 32 9.96 10.91 -0.40
C SER A 32 8.61 11.00 -1.12
N ILE A 33 8.45 11.93 -2.07
CA ILE A 33 7.21 12.07 -2.84
C ILE A 33 6.97 10.83 -3.71
N LYS A 34 8.02 10.31 -4.36
CA LYS A 34 7.93 9.09 -5.16
C LYS A 34 7.44 7.92 -4.32
N GLU A 35 7.97 7.74 -3.11
CA GLU A 35 7.55 6.67 -2.21
C GLU A 35 6.10 6.82 -1.76
N LYS A 36 5.68 8.03 -1.37
CA LYS A 36 4.28 8.31 -1.01
C LYS A 36 3.32 8.05 -2.15
N ASN A 37 3.72 8.36 -3.39
CA ASN A 37 2.91 8.08 -4.58
C ASN A 37 2.76 6.57 -4.82
N LEU A 38 3.81 5.78 -4.59
CA LEU A 38 3.73 4.32 -4.68
C LEU A 38 2.78 3.76 -3.62
N GLU A 39 2.90 4.20 -2.37
CA GLU A 39 1.98 3.78 -1.29
C GLU A 39 0.54 4.21 -1.59
N ALA A 40 0.30 5.41 -2.11
CA ALA A 40 -1.03 5.87 -2.49
C ALA A 40 -1.65 4.98 -3.59
N LYS A 41 -0.85 4.51 -4.55
CA LYS A 41 -1.32 3.55 -5.56
C LYS A 41 -1.63 2.18 -4.96
N VAL A 42 -0.84 1.70 -3.99
CA VAL A 42 -1.20 0.47 -3.26
C VAL A 42 -2.53 0.64 -2.53
N LYS A 43 -2.75 1.79 -1.86
CA LYS A 43 -4.04 2.10 -1.23
C LYS A 43 -5.20 2.09 -2.24
N ALA A 44 -5.00 2.64 -3.44
CA ALA A 44 -5.99 2.56 -4.52
C ALA A 44 -6.29 1.10 -4.92
N ASN A 45 -5.27 0.27 -5.07
CA ASN A 45 -5.45 -1.17 -5.32
C ASN A 45 -6.27 -1.85 -4.21
N LEU A 46 -6.07 -1.48 -2.94
CA LEU A 46 -6.89 -2.01 -1.84
C LEU A 46 -8.36 -1.64 -2.00
N TYR A 47 -8.68 -0.42 -2.46
CA TYR A 47 -10.06 -0.02 -2.74
C TYR A 47 -10.66 -0.80 -3.93
N GLU A 48 -9.88 -1.08 -4.98
CA GLU A 48 -10.34 -1.91 -6.11
C GLU A 48 -10.67 -3.34 -5.65
N ILE A 49 -9.80 -3.95 -4.83
CA ILE A 49 -10.06 -5.27 -4.25
C ILE A 49 -11.27 -5.21 -3.30
N ARG A 50 -11.41 -4.15 -2.50
CA ARG A 50 -12.58 -3.92 -1.65
C ARG A 50 -13.86 -3.93 -2.47
N CYS A 51 -13.92 -3.24 -3.61
CA CYS A 51 -15.10 -3.24 -4.46
C CYS A 51 -15.49 -4.67 -4.87
N ALA A 52 -14.54 -5.51 -5.27
CA ALA A 52 -14.79 -6.91 -5.64
C ALA A 52 -15.28 -7.76 -4.45
N VAL A 53 -14.67 -7.58 -3.27
CA VAL A 53 -15.05 -8.27 -2.02
C VAL A 53 -16.47 -7.89 -1.59
N GLU A 54 -16.79 -6.61 -1.62
CA GLU A 54 -18.12 -6.10 -1.24
C GLU A 54 -19.19 -6.50 -2.28
N GLN A 55 -18.82 -6.52 -3.57
CA GLN A 55 -19.71 -7.00 -4.62
C GLN A 55 -20.00 -8.50 -4.45
N TYR A 56 -19.00 -9.33 -4.14
CA TYR A 56 -19.23 -10.72 -3.75
C TYR A 56 -20.25 -10.82 -2.60
N ALA A 57 -20.04 -10.04 -1.53
CA ALA A 57 -20.92 -10.07 -0.37
C ALA A 57 -22.37 -9.68 -0.73
N ALA A 58 -22.56 -8.69 -1.59
CA ALA A 58 -23.88 -8.28 -2.08
C ALA A 58 -24.65 -9.42 -2.78
N TYR A 59 -23.95 -10.31 -3.50
CA TYR A 59 -24.56 -11.48 -4.15
C TYR A 59 -24.63 -12.73 -3.26
N ASN A 60 -23.97 -12.72 -2.10
CA ASN A 60 -23.85 -13.87 -1.20
C ASN A 60 -24.43 -13.58 0.19
N ASN A 61 -25.63 -12.98 0.25
CA ASN A 61 -26.37 -12.71 1.49
C ASN A 61 -25.59 -11.91 2.55
N GLY A 62 -24.65 -11.07 2.14
CA GLY A 62 -23.81 -10.27 3.03
C GLY A 62 -22.61 -11.01 3.63
N TYR A 63 -22.36 -12.26 3.26
CA TYR A 63 -21.17 -13.00 3.69
C TYR A 63 -19.96 -12.68 2.81
N PHE A 64 -18.80 -12.55 3.45
CA PHE A 64 -17.55 -12.22 2.76
C PHE A 64 -16.85 -13.46 2.19
N PRO A 65 -16.00 -13.30 1.17
CA PRO A 65 -15.29 -14.42 0.55
C PRO A 65 -14.31 -15.09 1.53
N LYS A 66 -14.10 -16.39 1.41
CA LYS A 66 -13.10 -17.14 2.20
C LYS A 66 -11.75 -17.17 1.52
N SER A 67 -11.72 -16.96 0.22
CA SER A 67 -10.54 -17.07 -0.60
C SER A 67 -10.51 -15.99 -1.67
N VAL A 68 -9.34 -15.82 -2.30
CA VAL A 68 -9.19 -14.91 -3.44
C VAL A 68 -10.04 -15.37 -4.63
N ASP A 69 -10.18 -16.68 -4.84
CA ASP A 69 -10.96 -17.25 -5.95
C ASP A 69 -12.42 -16.79 -5.94
N ASP A 70 -12.98 -16.59 -4.75
CA ASP A 70 -14.38 -16.22 -4.57
C ASP A 70 -14.67 -14.82 -5.14
N PHE A 71 -13.74 -13.87 -5.01
CA PHE A 71 -13.93 -12.49 -5.46
C PHE A 71 -13.27 -12.15 -6.80
N ILE A 72 -12.44 -13.02 -7.38
CA ILE A 72 -11.85 -12.82 -8.73
C ILE A 72 -12.90 -12.48 -9.80
N PRO A 73 -14.06 -13.16 -9.87
CA PRO A 73 -15.09 -12.86 -10.87
C PRO A 73 -15.67 -11.45 -10.77
N TYR A 74 -15.50 -10.79 -9.61
CA TYR A 74 -16.04 -9.47 -9.31
C TYR A 74 -14.99 -8.36 -9.44
N LEU A 75 -13.77 -8.68 -9.87
CA LEU A 75 -12.75 -7.68 -10.18
C LEU A 75 -13.20 -6.78 -11.36
N HIS A 76 -12.76 -5.52 -11.33
CA HIS A 76 -13.03 -4.59 -12.42
C HIS A 76 -12.44 -5.12 -13.73
N GLU A 77 -13.27 -5.30 -14.76
CA GLU A 77 -12.91 -5.97 -16.03
C GLU A 77 -12.33 -7.40 -15.87
N GLY A 78 -12.53 -8.06 -14.71
CA GLY A 78 -11.94 -9.36 -14.41
C GLY A 78 -10.42 -9.33 -14.27
N LYS A 79 -9.81 -8.15 -14.06
CA LYS A 79 -8.35 -7.96 -13.99
C LYS A 79 -7.93 -7.55 -12.59
N PHE A 80 -6.78 -8.07 -12.18
CA PHE A 80 -6.12 -7.60 -10.97
C PHE A 80 -5.49 -6.21 -11.17
N PRO A 81 -5.44 -5.39 -10.11
CA PRO A 81 -4.73 -4.12 -10.15
C PRO A 81 -3.22 -4.29 -10.36
N VAL A 82 -2.55 -3.22 -10.81
CA VAL A 82 -1.11 -3.25 -11.09
C VAL A 82 -0.30 -2.99 -9.82
N ASN A 83 0.70 -3.82 -9.55
CA ASN A 83 1.65 -3.58 -8.47
C ASN A 83 2.49 -2.32 -8.78
N PRO A 84 2.43 -1.25 -7.97
CA PRO A 84 3.12 0.00 -8.27
C PRO A 84 4.65 -0.11 -8.26
N TYR A 85 5.21 -1.09 -7.54
CA TYR A 85 6.65 -1.26 -7.39
C TYR A 85 7.28 -2.07 -8.53
N THR A 86 6.53 -2.99 -9.15
CA THR A 86 7.02 -3.81 -10.27
C THR A 86 6.46 -3.39 -11.62
N GLY A 87 5.36 -2.64 -11.64
CA GLY A 87 4.64 -2.27 -12.87
C GLY A 87 3.88 -3.41 -13.54
N SER A 88 3.87 -4.59 -12.93
CA SER A 88 3.14 -5.76 -13.45
C SER A 88 1.78 -5.92 -12.76
N PRO A 89 0.74 -6.43 -13.46
CA PRO A 89 -0.50 -6.82 -12.81
C PRO A 89 -0.23 -7.76 -11.63
N LEU A 90 -0.95 -7.54 -10.52
CA LEU A 90 -0.99 -8.52 -9.45
C LEU A 90 -1.62 -9.82 -9.94
N THR A 91 -1.33 -10.89 -9.24
CA THR A 91 -1.92 -12.21 -9.47
C THR A 91 -2.61 -12.67 -8.19
N LYS A 92 -3.34 -13.78 -8.30
CA LYS A 92 -3.92 -14.45 -7.13
C LYS A 92 -2.89 -14.71 -6.03
N ASP A 93 -1.68 -15.14 -6.41
CA ASP A 93 -0.61 -15.47 -5.46
C ASP A 93 -0.02 -14.23 -4.76
N ASP A 94 -0.29 -13.04 -5.30
CA ASP A 94 0.12 -11.78 -4.70
C ASP A 94 -0.85 -11.26 -3.63
N ILE A 95 -2.01 -11.93 -3.47
CA ILE A 95 -2.97 -11.66 -2.41
C ILE A 95 -2.97 -12.85 -1.45
N LYS A 96 -2.33 -12.69 -0.29
CA LYS A 96 -2.30 -13.74 0.73
C LYS A 96 -3.58 -13.73 1.57
N THR A 97 -4.17 -14.91 1.76
CA THR A 97 -5.34 -15.08 2.62
C THR A 97 -4.93 -15.35 4.07
N HIS A 98 -5.65 -14.75 5.04
CA HIS A 98 -5.48 -15.03 6.45
C HIS A 98 -6.83 -15.13 7.17
N GLN A 99 -6.93 -15.98 8.19
CA GLN A 99 -8.14 -16.03 9.02
C GLN A 99 -7.86 -15.35 10.36
N TYR A 100 -8.66 -14.31 10.66
CA TYR A 100 -8.66 -13.66 11.96
C TYR A 100 -9.20 -14.57 13.06
N ILE A 101 -8.74 -14.32 14.28
CA ILE A 101 -9.11 -15.11 15.46
C ILE A 101 -10.23 -14.40 16.23
N ALA A 102 -10.20 -13.07 16.30
CA ALA A 102 -11.17 -12.27 17.02
C ALA A 102 -11.98 -11.35 16.08
N PRO A 103 -13.25 -11.06 16.43
CA PRO A 103 -14.11 -10.19 15.62
C PRO A 103 -13.61 -8.74 15.55
N THR A 104 -12.70 -8.35 16.43
CA THR A 104 -12.09 -7.02 16.47
C THR A 104 -10.85 -6.89 15.58
N ASP A 105 -10.20 -8.00 15.21
CA ASP A 105 -8.95 -7.98 14.43
C ASP A 105 -9.06 -7.27 13.07
N PRO A 106 -10.18 -7.36 12.32
CA PRO A 106 -10.33 -6.62 11.06
C PRO A 106 -10.16 -5.10 11.20
N LYS A 107 -10.48 -4.55 12.37
CA LYS A 107 -10.45 -3.10 12.67
C LYS A 107 -9.19 -2.66 13.41
N ASP A 108 -8.28 -3.58 13.72
CA ASP A 108 -7.07 -3.29 14.47
C ASP A 108 -6.07 -2.52 13.59
N ASP A 109 -6.00 -1.21 13.77
CA ASP A 109 -5.07 -0.30 13.11
C ASP A 109 -3.79 -0.03 13.94
N SER A 110 -3.61 -0.73 15.06
CA SER A 110 -2.44 -0.55 15.92
C SER A 110 -1.17 -1.07 15.24
N PRO A 111 -0.05 -0.33 15.23
CA PRO A 111 1.22 -0.80 14.67
C PRO A 111 1.74 -2.12 15.24
N ASN A 112 1.36 -2.45 16.49
CA ASN A 112 1.72 -3.69 17.17
C ASN A 112 0.58 -4.72 17.21
N GLY A 113 -0.53 -4.40 16.55
CA GLY A 113 -1.73 -5.22 16.42
C GLY A 113 -1.58 -6.39 15.46
N VAL A 114 -2.67 -7.10 15.19
CA VAL A 114 -2.69 -8.27 14.30
C VAL A 114 -2.29 -7.85 12.88
N ASN A 115 -2.92 -6.80 12.35
CA ASN A 115 -2.60 -6.27 11.03
C ASN A 115 -1.18 -5.70 10.93
N GLY A 116 -0.63 -5.21 12.05
CA GLY A 116 0.72 -4.63 12.12
C GLY A 116 1.85 -5.63 12.03
N LYS A 117 1.53 -6.90 12.32
CA LYS A 117 2.48 -8.01 12.26
C LYS A 117 2.54 -8.67 10.88
N PHE A 118 1.61 -8.37 9.98
CA PHE A 118 1.68 -8.90 8.62
C PHE A 118 2.94 -8.42 7.90
N ARG A 119 3.50 -9.31 7.08
CA ARG A 119 4.67 -9.03 6.25
C ARG A 119 4.44 -9.64 4.87
N GLY A 120 4.95 -8.97 3.84
CA GLY A 120 4.86 -9.44 2.47
C GLY A 120 5.86 -8.75 1.57
N GLU A 121 5.76 -8.96 0.27
CA GLU A 121 6.59 -8.25 -0.69
C GLU A 121 5.98 -6.87 -1.03
N PRO A 122 6.79 -5.93 -1.53
CA PRO A 122 6.31 -4.59 -1.86
C PRO A 122 5.11 -4.57 -2.81
N GLY A 123 4.07 -3.83 -2.43
CA GLY A 123 2.86 -3.64 -3.22
C GLY A 123 1.89 -4.83 -3.24
N LYS A 124 2.22 -5.94 -2.57
CA LYS A 124 1.32 -7.07 -2.38
C LYS A 124 0.30 -6.79 -1.28
N ILE A 125 -0.71 -7.66 -1.19
CA ILE A 125 -1.89 -7.45 -0.34
C ILE A 125 -2.11 -8.69 0.55
N VAL A 126 -2.61 -8.47 1.75
CA VAL A 126 -3.26 -9.50 2.57
C VAL A 126 -4.76 -9.25 2.55
N TYR A 127 -5.52 -10.28 2.21
CA TYR A 127 -6.95 -10.37 2.47
C TYR A 127 -7.16 -11.26 3.68
N ALA A 128 -7.71 -10.71 4.75
CA ALA A 128 -7.98 -11.45 5.97
C ALA A 128 -9.46 -11.43 6.30
N PHE A 129 -9.99 -12.52 6.85
CA PHE A 129 -11.42 -12.65 7.13
C PHE A 129 -11.68 -13.30 8.49
N PHE A 130 -12.82 -13.00 9.10
CA PHE A 130 -13.25 -13.56 10.38
C PHE A 130 -14.50 -14.42 10.20
N ILE A 131 -14.46 -15.64 10.74
CA ILE A 131 -15.61 -16.55 10.83
C ILE A 131 -16.01 -16.65 12.30
N PRO A 132 -17.26 -16.31 12.67
CA PRO A 132 -17.75 -16.47 14.04
C PRO A 132 -17.64 -17.92 14.54
N PRO A 133 -17.38 -18.14 15.84
CA PRO A 133 -17.38 -19.49 16.42
C PRO A 133 -18.72 -20.20 16.18
N GLY A 134 -18.67 -21.40 15.59
CA GLY A 134 -19.86 -22.19 15.26
C GLY A 134 -20.49 -21.85 13.91
N ASP A 135 -19.96 -20.85 13.19
CA ASP A 135 -20.33 -20.56 11.81
C ASP A 135 -19.29 -21.18 10.85
N THR A 136 -19.64 -21.23 9.58
CA THR A 136 -18.72 -21.57 8.50
C THR A 136 -18.47 -20.38 7.58
N LEU A 137 -19.29 -19.33 7.60
CA LEU A 137 -19.20 -18.23 6.63
C LEU A 137 -18.53 -16.98 7.24
N PRO A 138 -17.68 -16.26 6.48
CA PRO A 138 -17.06 -15.04 6.97
C PRO A 138 -18.05 -13.88 7.12
N THR A 139 -17.95 -13.16 8.24
CA THR A 139 -18.83 -12.02 8.56
C THR A 139 -18.08 -10.69 8.69
N ALA A 140 -16.74 -10.72 8.65
CA ALA A 140 -15.92 -9.52 8.59
C ALA A 140 -14.63 -9.78 7.81
N TYR A 141 -14.03 -8.72 7.27
CA TYR A 141 -12.75 -8.80 6.56
C TYR A 141 -11.87 -7.57 6.79
N GLY A 142 -10.58 -7.74 6.52
CA GLY A 142 -9.57 -6.69 6.52
C GLY A 142 -8.63 -6.84 5.33
N LEU A 143 -8.23 -5.71 4.74
CA LEU A 143 -7.31 -5.60 3.62
C LEU A 143 -6.11 -4.75 4.03
N VAL A 144 -4.91 -5.31 3.89
CA VAL A 144 -3.65 -4.64 4.25
C VAL A 144 -2.70 -4.70 3.07
N GLY A 145 -2.16 -3.55 2.68
CA GLY A 145 -1.16 -3.43 1.62
C GLY A 145 0.25 -3.20 2.19
N PHE A 146 1.27 -3.61 1.44
CA PHE A 146 2.67 -3.49 1.86
C PHE A 146 3.44 -2.37 1.15
N ASN A 147 4.27 -1.65 1.91
CA ASN A 147 5.18 -0.62 1.43
C ASN A 147 6.44 -1.22 0.77
N LYS A 148 7.38 -0.35 0.38
CA LYS A 148 8.66 -0.74 -0.25
C LYS A 148 9.53 -1.72 0.57
N ASN A 149 9.31 -1.78 1.88
CA ASN A 149 10.05 -2.64 2.81
C ASN A 149 9.31 -3.95 3.11
N GLY A 150 8.11 -4.16 2.55
CA GLY A 150 7.28 -5.32 2.86
C GLY A 150 6.52 -5.21 4.19
N GLU A 151 6.42 -3.99 4.74
CA GLU A 151 5.70 -3.69 5.98
C GLU A 151 4.33 -3.09 5.67
N PRO A 152 3.33 -3.23 6.56
CA PRO A 152 2.02 -2.61 6.38
C PRO A 152 2.16 -1.10 6.16
N ILE A 153 1.35 -0.54 5.27
CA ILE A 153 1.36 0.90 5.03
C ILE A 153 0.79 1.61 6.27
N PHE A 154 1.51 2.63 6.76
CA PHE A 154 1.10 3.41 7.92
C PHE A 154 0.62 4.81 7.54
N TYR A 155 -0.13 5.44 8.43
CA TYR A 155 -0.38 6.87 8.42
C TYR A 155 -0.26 7.45 9.83
N ILE A 156 -0.10 8.77 9.91
CA ILE A 156 -0.07 9.50 11.17
C ILE A 156 -1.35 10.33 11.23
N ASP A 157 -2.12 10.18 12.30
CA ASP A 157 -3.34 10.95 12.51
C ASP A 157 -3.04 12.40 12.97
N PRO A 158 -4.05 13.29 13.04
CA PRO A 158 -3.86 14.65 13.56
C PRO A 158 -3.32 14.70 15.00
N GLY A 159 -3.51 13.63 15.79
CA GLY A 159 -2.99 13.45 17.14
C GLY A 159 -1.55 12.94 17.20
N LYS A 160 -0.85 12.84 16.06
CA LYS A 160 0.52 12.30 15.94
C LYS A 160 0.65 10.83 16.33
N LYS A 161 -0.45 10.07 16.35
CA LYS A 161 -0.41 8.62 16.55
C LYS A 161 -0.26 7.93 15.21
N LYS A 162 0.58 6.89 15.21
CA LYS A 162 0.85 6.05 14.04
C LYS A 162 -0.20 4.94 13.99
N HIS A 163 -0.81 4.77 12.83
CA HIS A 163 -1.85 3.77 12.55
C HIS A 163 -1.52 3.03 11.27
N ILE A 164 -2.05 1.82 11.13
CA ILE A 164 -1.99 1.04 9.90
C ILE A 164 -3.15 1.45 9.02
N PHE A 165 -2.89 1.59 7.73
CA PHE A 165 -3.94 1.71 6.74
C PHE A 165 -4.54 0.33 6.46
N VAL A 166 -5.69 0.05 7.10
CA VAL A 166 -6.49 -1.15 6.88
C VAL A 166 -7.85 -0.75 6.30
N LEU A 167 -8.29 -1.43 5.24
CA LEU A 167 -9.68 -1.34 4.78
C LEU A 167 -10.45 -2.53 5.33
N HIS A 168 -11.61 -2.27 5.91
CA HIS A 168 -12.46 -3.31 6.51
C HIS A 168 -13.94 -2.94 6.30
N ASN A 169 -14.84 -3.89 6.61
CA ASN A 169 -16.29 -3.66 6.67
C ASN A 169 -16.76 -2.99 7.96
#